data_AF-A0A0S8DNL7-F1
#
_entry.id   AF-A0A0S8DNL7-F1
#
_cell.length_a   1.000
_cell.length_b   1.000
_cell.length_c   1.000
_cell.angle_alpha   90.00
_cell.angle_beta   90.00
_cell.angle_gamma   90.00
#
_symmetry.space_group_name_H-M   'P 1'
#
loop_
_entity.id
_entity.type
_entity.pdbx_description
1 polymer ?
#
loop_
_entity_poly.entity_id
_entity_poly.type
_entity_poly.pdbx_seq_one_letter_code
_entity_poly.pdbx_strand_id
1 'polypeptide(L)'
;MKGPYQTTMGGSHGAFLTTEWTVIDHIRSGDKSSSSMLMNDLLKKYWKPVYCYLSRKGFDNERAKDLTQGFFQEIVLKRALIEHADKSRGRFRTFLLTALQQYMAEARRKQNFRKAKPKGFLLSLDELKSAQMPEAPADFSPEDSFHYAWAAQLLDQLLEEVEAKCRADGKAIHWQVFHDRILRPIMEGTDAPSMGEICRRYNIESPGKASNMIVTVNRRFRAALTRRIRRSVVQDCDVDEEFQELVEIFAKGSAR
;
A
#
# COMPACT_ATOMS: atom_id res chain seq x y z
N MET A 1 -47.43 12.86 9.00
CA MET A 1 -47.11 11.45 8.67
C MET A 1 -45.91 11.46 7.73
N LYS A 2 -44.84 10.74 8.12
CA LYS A 2 -43.57 10.53 7.36
C LYS A 2 -43.90 9.80 6.04
N GLY A 3 -43.25 9.97 4.90
CA GLY A 3 -42.01 10.65 4.49
C GLY A 3 -41.45 9.86 3.29
N PRO A 4 -41.07 10.48 2.16
CA PRO A 4 -40.66 9.78 0.94
C PRO A 4 -39.15 9.52 0.95
N TYR A 5 -38.72 8.27 0.76
CA TYR A 5 -37.32 7.95 0.46
C TYR A 5 -37.25 6.85 -0.60
N GLN A 6 -37.47 7.23 -1.86
CA GLN A 6 -36.76 6.61 -2.97
C GLN A 6 -35.42 7.33 -3.08
N THR A 7 -34.39 6.76 -2.46
CA THR A 7 -33.02 7.17 -2.72
C THR A 7 -32.45 6.23 -3.77
N THR A 8 -32.48 6.70 -5.01
CA THR A 8 -31.66 6.18 -6.11
C THR A 8 -30.20 6.47 -5.78
N MET A 9 -29.50 5.53 -5.12
CA MET A 9 -28.03 5.53 -5.04
C MET A 9 -27.46 4.87 -6.29
N GLY A 10 -27.66 5.53 -7.44
CA GLY A 10 -26.98 5.25 -8.69
C GLY A 10 -25.80 6.20 -8.87
N GLY A 11 -24.74 5.97 -8.08
CA GLY A 11 -23.42 6.53 -8.35
C GLY A 11 -22.54 5.38 -8.84
N SER A 12 -22.18 5.40 -10.11
CA SER A 12 -21.23 4.49 -10.75
C SER A 12 -19.85 4.64 -10.13
N HIS A 13 -19.64 3.99 -9.00
CA HIS A 13 -18.34 3.55 -8.52
C HIS A 13 -18.45 2.04 -8.38
N GLY A 14 -18.21 1.33 -9.48
CA GLY A 14 -17.89 -0.09 -9.43
C GLY A 14 -16.66 -0.23 -8.53
N ALA A 15 -16.91 -0.46 -7.25
CA ALA A 15 -15.88 -0.54 -6.24
C ALA A 15 -15.28 -1.94 -6.32
N PHE A 16 -14.18 -2.06 -7.07
CA PHE A 16 -13.39 -3.27 -7.27
C PHE A 16 -12.97 -3.94 -5.98
N LEU A 17 -12.65 -5.23 -6.02
CA LEU A 17 -12.37 -6.11 -4.88
C LEU A 17 -10.89 -6.53 -4.85
N THR A 18 -10.06 -5.87 -4.06
CA THR A 18 -8.62 -6.15 -3.90
C THR A 18 -8.14 -5.75 -2.51
N THR A 19 -7.00 -6.21 -1.98
CA THR A 19 -5.81 -6.81 -2.61
C THR A 19 -5.23 -7.93 -1.72
N GLU A 20 -6.02 -8.44 -0.78
CA GLU A 20 -5.55 -9.32 0.31
C GLU A 20 -6.53 -10.45 0.60
N TRP A 21 -7.52 -10.69 -0.27
CA TRP A 21 -8.56 -11.68 0.00
C TRP A 21 -8.01 -13.09 0.15
N THR A 22 -7.02 -13.47 -0.66
CA THR A 22 -6.32 -14.77 -0.48
C THR A 22 -5.58 -14.84 0.85
N VAL A 23 -4.94 -13.76 1.30
CA VAL A 23 -4.27 -13.71 2.61
C VAL A 23 -5.30 -13.78 3.74
N ILE A 24 -6.42 -13.06 3.62
CA ILE A 24 -7.53 -13.06 4.58
C ILE A 24 -8.18 -14.45 4.67
N ASP A 25 -8.42 -15.10 3.53
CA ASP A 25 -8.97 -16.44 3.44
C ASP A 25 -8.00 -17.46 4.07
N HIS A 26 -6.69 -17.30 3.86
CA HIS A 26 -5.67 -18.12 4.54
C HIS A 26 -5.57 -17.85 6.04
N ILE A 27 -5.71 -16.60 6.50
CA ILE A 27 -5.76 -16.28 7.94
C ILE A 27 -6.97 -16.98 8.60
N ARG A 28 -8.11 -17.08 7.90
CA ARG A 28 -9.33 -17.74 8.40
C ARG A 28 -9.26 -19.26 8.38
N SER A 29 -8.62 -19.84 7.37
CA SER A 29 -8.60 -21.30 7.13
C SER A 29 -7.33 -21.99 7.63
N GLY A 30 -6.27 -21.23 7.91
CA GLY A 30 -4.96 -21.72 8.30
C GLY A 30 -4.89 -22.24 9.74
N ASP A 31 -3.84 -23.00 10.02
CA ASP A 31 -3.49 -23.35 11.40
C ASP A 31 -3.07 -22.11 12.21
N LYS A 32 -3.06 -22.25 13.54
CA LYS A 32 -2.83 -21.12 14.44
C LYS A 32 -1.48 -20.44 14.22
N SER A 33 -0.46 -21.16 13.78
CA SER A 33 0.89 -20.62 13.57
C SER A 33 0.99 -19.82 12.27
N SER A 34 0.52 -20.40 11.17
CA SER A 34 0.48 -19.80 9.84
C SER A 34 -0.42 -18.57 9.80
N SER A 35 -1.60 -18.65 10.42
CA SER A 35 -2.52 -17.52 10.52
C SER A 35 -1.93 -16.36 11.32
N SER A 36 -1.15 -16.63 12.37
CA SER A 36 -0.47 -15.58 13.14
C SER A 36 0.62 -14.87 12.34
N MET A 37 1.35 -15.60 11.50
CA MET A 37 2.40 -15.00 10.65
C MET A 37 1.78 -14.12 9.56
N LEU A 38 0.78 -14.63 8.84
CA LEU A 38 0.05 -13.89 7.82
C LEU A 38 -0.65 -12.65 8.41
N MET A 39 -1.21 -12.78 9.61
CA MET A 39 -1.77 -11.66 10.35
C MET A 39 -0.71 -10.58 10.58
N ASN A 40 0.46 -10.95 11.10
CA ASN A 40 1.54 -10.01 11.35
C ASN A 40 1.99 -9.28 10.07
N ASP A 41 2.08 -9.98 8.95
CA ASP A 41 2.44 -9.37 7.67
C ASP A 41 1.36 -8.39 7.18
N LEU A 42 0.08 -8.74 7.34
CA LEU A 42 -1.04 -7.86 7.03
C LEU A 42 -1.00 -6.59 7.92
N LEU A 43 -0.75 -6.75 9.21
CA LEU A 43 -0.60 -5.62 10.15
C LEU A 43 0.55 -4.71 9.73
N LYS A 44 1.71 -5.28 9.38
CA LYS A 44 2.86 -4.50 8.88
C LYS A 44 2.52 -3.72 7.61
N LYS A 45 1.68 -4.28 6.74
CA LYS A 45 1.25 -3.62 5.50
C LYS A 45 0.32 -2.44 5.73
N TYR A 46 -0.55 -2.51 6.73
CA TYR A 46 -1.56 -1.49 6.96
C TYR A 46 -1.24 -0.52 8.10
N TRP A 47 -0.24 -0.79 8.93
CA TRP A 47 0.15 0.11 10.02
C TRP A 47 0.42 1.53 9.52
N LYS A 48 1.23 1.64 8.48
CA LYS A 48 1.68 2.91 7.91
C LYS A 48 0.55 3.68 7.22
N PRO A 49 -0.29 3.06 6.36
CA PRO A 49 -1.52 3.68 5.88
C PRO A 49 -2.42 4.27 6.98
N VAL A 50 -2.66 3.50 8.05
CA VAL A 50 -3.49 3.94 9.19
C VAL A 50 -2.83 5.12 9.92
N TYR A 51 -1.53 5.07 10.15
CA TYR A 51 -0.78 6.17 10.75
C TYR A 51 -0.88 7.44 9.90
N CYS A 52 -0.60 7.37 8.60
CA CYS A 52 -0.67 8.51 7.68
C CYS A 52 -2.07 9.14 7.66
N TYR A 53 -3.12 8.31 7.68
CA TYR A 53 -4.50 8.78 7.81
C TYR A 53 -4.71 9.62 9.08
N LEU A 54 -4.25 9.10 10.23
CA LEU A 54 -4.42 9.74 11.53
C LEU A 54 -3.59 11.03 11.65
N SER A 55 -2.33 11.02 11.19
CA SER A 55 -1.51 12.22 11.12
C SER A 55 -2.19 13.31 10.28
N ARG A 56 -2.78 12.93 9.13
CA ARG A 56 -3.50 13.87 8.26
C ARG A 56 -4.81 14.39 8.85
N LYS A 57 -5.44 13.66 9.78
CA LYS A 57 -6.58 14.16 10.57
C LYS A 57 -6.18 15.18 11.64
N GLY A 58 -4.89 15.48 11.79
CA GLY A 58 -4.38 16.52 12.69
C GLY A 58 -3.93 16.02 14.07
N PHE A 59 -3.76 14.70 14.25
CA PHE A 59 -3.15 14.17 15.47
C PHE A 59 -1.64 14.38 15.44
N ASP A 60 -1.05 14.75 16.58
CA ASP A 60 0.41 14.78 16.72
C ASP A 60 1.02 13.38 16.54
N ASN A 61 2.33 13.33 16.30
CA ASN A 61 3.06 12.09 15.98
C ASN A 61 2.81 10.97 17.02
N GLU A 62 2.94 11.28 18.30
CA GLU A 62 2.78 10.27 19.37
C GLU A 62 1.33 9.83 19.49
N ARG A 63 0.39 10.77 19.38
CA ARG A 63 -1.04 10.45 19.42
C ARG A 63 -1.49 9.63 18.21
N ALA A 64 -0.97 9.92 17.02
CA ALA A 64 -1.24 9.15 15.81
C ALA A 64 -0.71 7.72 15.92
N LYS A 65 0.50 7.53 16.46
CA LYS A 65 1.06 6.20 16.77
C LYS A 65 0.20 5.44 17.77
N ASP A 66 -0.19 6.07 18.87
CA ASP A 66 -1.02 5.46 19.91
C ASP A 66 -2.40 5.04 19.38
N LEU A 67 -3.04 5.90 18.59
CA LEU A 67 -4.33 5.59 17.97
C LEU A 67 -4.22 4.49 16.92
N THR A 68 -3.15 4.47 16.14
CA THR A 68 -2.86 3.38 15.19
C THR A 68 -2.76 2.06 15.96
N GLN A 69 -2.00 2.06 17.05
CA GLN A 69 -1.80 0.88 17.88
C GLN A 69 -3.12 0.39 18.50
N GLY A 70 -3.89 1.32 19.09
CA GLY A 70 -5.19 1.03 19.67
C GLY A 70 -6.16 0.45 18.64
N PHE A 71 -6.18 1.00 17.41
CA PHE A 71 -7.01 0.48 16.33
C PHE A 71 -6.69 -0.99 16.00
N PHE A 72 -5.42 -1.32 15.77
CA PHE A 72 -5.06 -2.70 15.41
C PHE A 72 -5.32 -3.69 16.55
N GLN A 73 -5.06 -3.32 17.79
CA GLN A 73 -5.30 -4.24 18.91
C GLN A 73 -6.78 -4.38 19.24
N GLU A 74 -7.53 -3.28 19.30
CA GLU A 74 -8.93 -3.33 19.72
C GLU A 74 -9.83 -3.80 18.61
N ILE A 75 -9.64 -3.30 17.40
CA ILE A 75 -10.54 -3.59 16.28
C ILE A 75 -10.06 -4.81 15.51
N VAL A 76 -8.80 -4.83 15.09
CA VAL A 76 -8.31 -5.90 14.20
C VAL A 76 -8.12 -7.22 14.95
N LEU A 77 -7.46 -7.19 16.12
CA LEU A 77 -7.18 -8.39 16.89
C LEU A 77 -8.32 -8.78 17.84
N LYS A 78 -8.71 -7.91 18.79
CA LYS A 78 -9.71 -8.27 19.83
C LYS A 78 -11.12 -8.45 19.28
N ARG A 79 -11.57 -7.60 18.35
CA ARG A 79 -12.88 -7.72 17.70
C ARG A 79 -12.84 -8.57 16.42
N ALA A 80 -11.70 -9.20 16.12
CA ALA A 80 -11.52 -10.07 14.96
C ALA A 80 -12.06 -9.46 13.66
N LEU A 81 -11.66 -8.22 13.34
CA LEU A 81 -12.17 -7.49 12.16
C LEU A 81 -12.06 -8.33 10.88
N ILE A 82 -10.98 -9.10 10.75
CA ILE A 82 -10.68 -9.92 9.58
C ILE A 82 -11.68 -11.07 9.43
N GLU A 83 -12.27 -11.59 10.50
CA GLU A 83 -13.33 -12.60 10.42
C GLU A 83 -14.63 -12.04 9.82
N HIS A 84 -14.83 -10.72 9.92
CA HIS A 84 -16.03 -10.04 9.42
C HIS A 84 -15.86 -9.46 8.01
N ALA A 85 -14.66 -9.55 7.43
CA ALA A 85 -14.36 -9.01 6.10
C ALA A 85 -15.08 -9.80 4.99
N ASP A 86 -15.95 -9.16 4.22
CA ASP A 86 -16.66 -9.85 3.14
C ASP A 86 -16.15 -9.39 1.78
N LYS A 87 -15.60 -10.34 1.01
CA LYS A 87 -15.08 -10.07 -0.34
C LYS A 87 -16.17 -9.65 -1.31
N SER A 88 -17.44 -9.98 -1.08
CA SER A 88 -18.54 -9.51 -1.93
C SER A 88 -18.88 -8.02 -1.71
N ARG A 89 -18.40 -7.41 -0.62
CA ARG A 89 -18.80 -6.06 -0.19
C ARG A 89 -17.83 -4.94 -0.53
N GLY A 90 -16.70 -5.25 -1.16
CA GLY A 90 -15.68 -4.25 -1.49
C GLY A 90 -14.27 -4.72 -1.15
N ARG A 91 -13.33 -3.78 -1.23
CA ARG A 91 -11.91 -3.99 -0.89
C ARG A 91 -11.74 -4.15 0.60
N PHE A 92 -10.82 -5.02 1.00
CA PHE A 92 -10.38 -5.06 2.40
C PHE A 92 -9.82 -3.69 2.83
N ARG A 93 -9.11 -3.01 1.92
CA ARG A 93 -8.56 -1.68 2.16
C ARG A 93 -9.66 -0.65 2.51
N THR A 94 -10.75 -0.64 1.76
CA THR A 94 -11.90 0.24 2.01
C THR A 94 -12.60 -0.15 3.31
N PHE A 95 -12.81 -1.45 3.54
CA PHE A 95 -13.38 -1.96 4.78
C PHE A 95 -12.56 -1.56 6.02
N LEU A 96 -11.23 -1.69 5.95
CA LEU A 96 -10.32 -1.29 7.02
C LEU A 96 -10.38 0.21 7.29
N LEU A 97 -10.42 1.03 6.23
CA LEU A 97 -10.55 2.48 6.34
C LEU A 97 -11.89 2.88 6.97
N THR A 98 -12.99 2.24 6.58
CA THR A 98 -14.31 2.44 7.21
C THR A 98 -14.28 2.04 8.69
N ALA A 99 -13.66 0.90 9.03
CA ALA A 99 -13.50 0.48 10.41
C ALA A 99 -12.67 1.48 11.23
N LEU A 100 -11.61 2.06 10.64
CA LEU A 100 -10.82 3.12 11.26
C LEU A 100 -11.65 4.39 11.51
N GLN A 101 -12.45 4.81 10.55
CA GLN A 101 -13.35 5.96 10.69
C GLN A 101 -14.37 5.75 11.84
N GLN A 102 -14.95 4.55 11.92
CA GLN A 102 -15.87 4.17 12.99
C GLN A 102 -15.16 4.14 14.35
N TYR A 103 -13.95 3.56 14.41
CA TYR A 103 -13.11 3.55 15.60
C TYR A 103 -12.84 4.97 16.12
N MET A 104 -12.49 5.90 15.23
CA MET A 104 -12.29 7.30 15.61
C MET A 104 -13.57 7.96 16.13
N ALA A 105 -14.72 7.68 15.53
CA ALA A 105 -16.01 8.20 15.99
C ALA A 105 -16.39 7.63 17.37
N GLU A 106 -16.05 6.38 17.65
CA GLU A 106 -16.19 5.75 18.97
C GLU A 106 -15.22 6.38 19.99
N ALA A 107 -13.94 6.56 19.62
CA ALA A 107 -12.91 7.14 20.47
C ALA A 107 -13.22 8.61 20.85
N ARG A 108 -13.75 9.40 19.91
CA ARG A 108 -14.20 10.78 20.14
C ARG A 108 -15.39 10.86 21.08
N ARG A 109 -16.38 9.97 20.93
CA ARG A 109 -17.55 9.88 21.82
C ARG A 109 -17.17 9.46 23.23
N LYS A 110 -16.13 8.63 23.36
CA LYS A 110 -15.69 8.16 24.66
C LYS A 110 -14.95 9.20 25.50
N GLN A 111 -14.42 10.31 24.95
CA GLN A 111 -13.67 11.45 25.57
C GLN A 111 -12.71 11.16 26.76
N ASN A 112 -12.56 9.91 27.19
CA ASN A 112 -11.96 9.42 28.43
C ASN A 112 -11.18 8.13 28.17
N PHE A 113 -10.66 7.90 26.95
CA PHE A 113 -9.59 6.92 26.76
C PHE A 113 -8.28 7.48 27.34
N ARG A 114 -8.31 7.70 28.66
CA ARG A 114 -7.15 7.82 29.53
C ARG A 114 -6.43 6.48 29.47
N LYS A 115 -5.16 6.55 29.09
CA LYS A 115 -4.10 5.62 29.50
C LYS A 115 -4.39 4.13 29.26
N ALA A 116 -4.65 3.73 28.02
CA ALA A 116 -4.35 2.35 27.64
C ALA A 116 -3.01 2.37 26.89
N LYS A 117 -1.88 2.27 27.62
CA LYS A 117 -0.64 1.77 27.02
C LYS A 117 -0.88 0.27 26.85
N PRO A 118 -1.16 -0.22 25.65
CA PRO A 118 -1.53 -1.59 25.51
C PRO A 118 -0.23 -2.39 25.37
N LYS A 119 0.19 -3.01 26.47
CA LYS A 119 1.23 -4.06 26.47
C LYS A 119 0.67 -5.25 25.70
N GLY A 120 1.02 -5.36 24.42
CA GLY A 120 0.57 -6.47 23.58
C GLY A 120 0.63 -6.14 22.10
N PHE A 121 1.83 -5.91 21.59
CA PHE A 121 2.09 -6.02 20.16
C PHE A 121 3.26 -6.99 20.00
N LEU A 122 3.04 -8.05 19.24
CA LEU A 122 4.06 -9.04 18.88
C LEU A 122 4.96 -8.56 17.74
N LEU A 123 4.78 -7.33 17.28
CA LEU A 123 5.71 -6.66 16.38
C LEU A 123 6.49 -5.66 17.21
N SER A 124 7.81 -5.67 17.08
CA SER A 124 8.64 -4.62 17.67
C SER A 124 8.20 -3.30 17.07
N LEU A 125 7.47 -2.53 17.87
CA LEU A 125 6.88 -1.25 17.46
C LEU A 125 7.96 -0.28 16.96
N ASP A 126 9.21 -0.52 17.36
CA ASP A 126 10.38 0.25 16.96
C ASP A 126 10.78 -0.02 15.50
N GLU A 127 10.58 -1.22 14.97
CA GLU A 127 10.85 -1.54 13.55
C GLU A 127 9.85 -0.85 12.60
N LEU A 128 8.61 -0.68 13.04
CA LEU A 128 7.56 0.02 12.26
C LEU A 128 7.65 1.54 12.38
N LYS A 129 8.18 2.05 13.49
CA LYS A 129 8.40 3.48 13.73
C LYS A 129 9.65 4.02 13.02
N SER A 130 10.65 3.18 12.74
CA SER A 130 11.92 3.61 12.14
C SER A 130 11.90 3.75 10.62
N ALA A 131 10.86 3.23 9.94
CA ALA A 131 10.74 3.34 8.50
C ALA A 131 10.50 4.81 8.09
N GLN A 132 11.30 5.34 7.16
CA GLN A 132 11.05 6.65 6.55
C GLN A 132 9.60 6.70 6.04
N MET A 133 8.85 7.69 6.52
CA MET A 133 7.45 7.88 6.16
C MET A 133 7.40 8.64 4.83
N PRO A 134 6.69 8.15 3.80
CA PRO A 134 6.40 8.89 2.59
C PRO A 134 5.71 10.16 3.05
N GLU A 135 6.32 11.28 2.68
CA GLU A 135 5.69 12.56 2.90
C GLU A 135 4.55 12.66 1.91
N ALA A 136 3.33 12.38 2.39
CA ALA A 136 2.15 12.56 1.56
C ALA A 136 2.06 14.05 1.19
N PRO A 137 1.72 14.39 -0.07
CA PRO A 137 1.62 15.78 -0.49
C PRO A 137 0.71 16.60 0.43
N ALA A 138 1.08 17.86 0.63
CA ALA A 138 0.45 18.75 1.59
C ALA A 138 -1.05 19.02 1.34
N ASP A 139 -1.62 18.63 0.20
CA ASP A 139 -3.03 18.86 -0.16
C ASP A 139 -3.90 17.59 -0.10
N PHE A 140 -3.31 16.43 0.19
CA PHE A 140 -4.05 15.16 0.20
C PHE A 140 -5.16 15.12 1.24
N SER A 141 -6.30 14.52 0.95
CA SER A 141 -7.23 14.18 2.03
C SER A 141 -6.59 13.10 2.95
N PRO A 142 -7.09 12.90 4.17
CA PRO A 142 -6.69 11.75 5.00
C PRO A 142 -6.85 10.42 4.27
N GLU A 143 -7.95 10.28 3.54
CA GLU A 143 -8.25 9.13 2.70
C GLU A 143 -7.21 8.96 1.58
N ASP A 144 -6.83 10.04 0.87
CA ASP A 144 -5.75 9.98 -0.14
C ASP A 144 -4.39 9.63 0.49
N SER A 145 -4.09 10.16 1.68
CA SER A 145 -2.83 9.88 2.40
C SER A 145 -2.72 8.40 2.78
N PHE A 146 -3.85 7.79 3.18
CA PHE A 146 -3.94 6.36 3.45
C PHE A 146 -3.66 5.54 2.17
N HIS A 147 -4.32 5.90 1.07
CA HIS A 147 -4.19 5.18 -0.20
C HIS A 147 -2.78 5.31 -0.79
N TYR A 148 -2.19 6.50 -0.70
CA TYR A 148 -0.82 6.78 -1.15
C TYR A 148 0.22 6.02 -0.34
N ALA A 149 0.13 6.04 1.00
CA ALA A 149 1.05 5.31 1.86
C ALA A 149 1.00 3.79 1.59
N TRP A 150 -0.19 3.25 1.32
CA TRP A 150 -0.36 1.86 0.92
C TRP A 150 0.26 1.57 -0.45
N ALA A 151 0.01 2.43 -1.44
CA ALA A 151 0.52 2.26 -2.80
C ALA A 151 2.06 2.36 -2.84
N ALA A 152 2.63 3.32 -2.11
CA ALA A 152 4.07 3.48 -1.97
C ALA A 152 4.73 2.22 -1.39
N GLN A 153 4.18 1.68 -0.29
CA GLN A 153 4.71 0.44 0.29
C GLN A 153 4.58 -0.76 -0.65
N LEU A 154 3.50 -0.84 -1.44
CA LEU A 154 3.35 -1.88 -2.46
C LEU A 154 4.42 -1.72 -3.57
N LEU A 155 4.69 -0.49 -3.97
CA LEU A 155 5.70 -0.17 -4.99
C LEU A 155 7.11 -0.52 -4.51
N ASP A 156 7.47 -0.16 -3.27
CA ASP A 156 8.78 -0.49 -2.68
C ASP A 156 9.02 -2.01 -2.71
N GLN A 157 8.04 -2.78 -2.22
CA GLN A 157 8.13 -4.25 -2.21
C GLN A 157 8.23 -4.84 -3.62
N LEU A 158 7.58 -4.22 -4.61
CA LEU A 158 7.66 -4.64 -6.00
C LEU A 158 9.02 -4.35 -6.61
N LEU A 159 9.59 -3.18 -6.32
CA LEU A 159 10.92 -2.80 -6.79
C LEU A 159 12.00 -3.72 -6.20
N GLU A 160 11.95 -4.00 -4.89
CA GLU A 160 12.84 -4.95 -4.23
C GLU A 160 12.74 -6.36 -4.86
N GLU A 161 11.52 -6.83 -5.12
CA GLU A 161 11.29 -8.13 -5.74
C GLU A 161 11.84 -8.21 -7.18
N VAL A 162 11.65 -7.15 -7.97
CA VAL A 162 12.15 -7.06 -9.34
C VAL A 162 13.67 -6.99 -9.35
N GLU A 163 14.26 -6.22 -8.45
CA GLU A 163 15.70 -6.15 -8.25
C GLU A 163 16.30 -7.52 -7.94
N ALA A 164 15.75 -8.21 -6.93
CA ALA A 164 16.23 -9.52 -6.51
C ALA A 164 16.20 -10.53 -7.67
N LYS A 165 15.13 -10.55 -8.46
CA LYS A 165 15.03 -11.41 -9.66
C LYS A 165 15.98 -10.99 -10.78
N CYS A 166 16.17 -9.69 -10.99
CA CYS A 166 17.16 -9.23 -11.97
C CYS A 166 18.56 -9.68 -11.56
N ARG A 167 18.93 -9.60 -10.28
CA ARG A 167 20.21 -10.11 -9.78
C ARG A 167 20.33 -11.62 -9.95
N ALA A 168 19.31 -12.38 -9.55
CA ALA A 168 19.30 -13.84 -9.67
C ALA A 168 19.46 -14.33 -11.12
N ASP A 169 18.86 -13.62 -12.09
CA ASP A 169 18.91 -13.99 -13.51
C ASP A 169 20.10 -13.39 -14.27
N GLY A 170 21.14 -12.92 -13.57
CA GLY A 170 22.34 -12.31 -14.18
C GLY A 170 22.11 -10.96 -14.84
N LYS A 171 20.99 -10.28 -14.55
CA LYS A 171 20.58 -9.00 -15.13
C LYS A 171 20.78 -7.83 -14.16
N ALA A 172 21.79 -7.91 -13.30
CA ALA A 172 22.13 -6.84 -12.36
C ALA A 172 22.39 -5.49 -13.07
N ILE A 173 23.11 -5.48 -14.20
CA ILE A 173 23.33 -4.24 -14.97
C ILE A 173 22.03 -3.70 -15.57
N HIS A 174 21.06 -4.56 -15.93
CA HIS A 174 19.76 -4.07 -16.43
C HIS A 174 19.02 -3.29 -15.34
N TRP A 175 19.04 -3.82 -14.11
CA TRP A 175 18.48 -3.14 -12.95
C TRP A 175 19.18 -1.82 -12.68
N GLN A 176 20.52 -1.80 -12.68
CA GLN A 176 21.30 -0.57 -12.44
C GLN A 176 21.01 0.51 -13.48
N VAL A 177 20.95 0.14 -14.77
CA VAL A 177 20.57 1.06 -15.85
C VAL A 177 19.16 1.62 -15.64
N PHE A 178 18.18 0.76 -15.30
CA PHE A 178 16.81 1.20 -15.01
C PHE A 178 16.77 2.13 -13.79
N HIS A 179 17.44 1.76 -12.71
CA HIS A 179 17.51 2.54 -11.48
C HIS A 179 18.10 3.93 -11.73
N ASP A 180 19.28 4.02 -12.34
CA ASP A 180 19.98 5.30 -12.52
C ASP A 180 19.33 6.21 -13.56
N ARG A 181 18.63 5.63 -14.54
CA ARG A 181 17.95 6.41 -15.58
C ARG A 181 16.54 6.82 -15.21
N ILE A 182 15.84 6.03 -14.41
CA ILE A 182 14.40 6.18 -14.18
C ILE A 182 14.11 6.44 -12.71
N LEU A 183 14.49 5.51 -11.82
CA LEU A 183 14.11 5.61 -10.40
C LEU A 183 14.82 6.77 -9.69
N ARG A 184 16.15 6.83 -9.80
CA ARG A 184 16.96 7.82 -9.10
C ARG A 184 16.56 9.26 -9.49
N PRO A 185 16.39 9.62 -10.78
CA PRO A 185 15.95 10.97 -11.15
C PRO A 185 14.57 11.32 -10.60
N ILE A 186 13.63 10.37 -10.59
CA ILE A 186 12.29 10.58 -10.00
C ILE A 186 12.39 10.83 -8.49
N MET A 187 13.22 10.07 -7.78
CA MET A 187 13.39 10.21 -6.32
C MET A 187 14.14 11.48 -5.92
N GLU A 188 15.11 11.90 -6.73
CA GLU A 188 15.95 13.08 -6.46
C GLU A 188 15.36 14.37 -7.07
N GLY A 189 14.32 14.28 -7.89
CA GLY A 189 13.76 15.42 -8.62
C GLY A 189 14.73 16.01 -9.65
N THR A 190 15.57 15.17 -10.25
CA THR A 190 16.62 15.58 -11.20
C THR A 190 16.29 15.16 -12.63
N ASP A 191 16.95 15.81 -13.59
CA ASP A 191 16.86 15.40 -14.99
C ASP A 191 17.52 14.04 -15.20
N ALA A 192 16.84 13.21 -15.98
CA ALA A 192 17.31 11.87 -16.19
C ALA A 192 18.50 11.82 -17.17
N PRO A 193 19.59 11.11 -16.84
CA PRO A 193 20.84 11.13 -17.61
C PRO A 193 20.62 10.69 -19.07
N SER A 194 21.39 11.20 -20.00
CA SER A 194 21.30 10.77 -21.41
C SER A 194 21.61 9.27 -21.56
N MET A 195 21.10 8.64 -22.62
CA MET A 195 21.46 7.25 -22.94
C MET A 195 22.97 7.09 -23.17
N GLY A 196 23.64 8.11 -23.73
CA GLY A 196 25.09 8.10 -23.90
C GLY A 196 25.85 8.05 -22.58
N GLU A 197 25.40 8.80 -21.56
CA GLU A 197 26.00 8.75 -20.21
C GLU A 197 25.80 7.39 -19.54
N ILE A 198 24.60 6.81 -19.66
CA ILE A 198 24.32 5.44 -19.19
C ILE A 198 25.24 4.43 -19.88
N CYS A 199 25.40 4.53 -21.21
CA CYS A 199 26.27 3.62 -21.96
C CYS A 199 27.73 3.73 -21.51
N ARG A 200 28.25 4.94 -21.31
CA ARG A 200 29.61 5.16 -20.79
C ARG A 200 29.78 4.63 -19.37
N ARG A 201 28.80 4.88 -18.48
CA ARG A 201 28.86 4.46 -17.06
C ARG A 201 28.91 2.94 -16.89
N TYR A 202 28.13 2.21 -17.69
CA TYR A 202 28.00 0.75 -17.58
C TYR A 202 28.73 -0.02 -18.68
N ASN A 203 29.56 0.67 -19.47
CA ASN A 203 30.31 0.09 -20.59
C ASN A 203 29.42 -0.70 -21.59
N ILE A 204 28.28 -0.11 -21.95
CA ILE A 204 27.30 -0.69 -22.88
C ILE A 204 27.58 -0.16 -24.29
N GLU A 205 27.61 -1.06 -25.27
CA GLU A 205 28.04 -0.74 -26.64
C GLU A 205 27.14 0.26 -27.38
N SER A 206 25.84 0.32 -27.06
CA SER A 206 24.93 1.22 -27.76
C SER A 206 23.73 1.68 -26.92
N PRO A 207 23.21 2.89 -27.20
CA PRO A 207 21.95 3.38 -26.64
C PRO A 207 20.78 2.42 -26.84
N GLY A 208 20.74 1.71 -27.98
CA GLY A 208 19.72 0.70 -28.26
C GLY A 208 19.77 -0.48 -27.30
N LYS A 209 20.97 -0.97 -26.97
CA LYS A 209 21.15 -2.02 -25.96
C LYS A 209 20.70 -1.55 -24.57
N ALA A 210 21.11 -0.34 -24.15
CA ALA A 210 20.68 0.23 -22.87
C ALA A 210 19.14 0.41 -22.79
N SER A 211 18.51 0.87 -23.88
CA SER A 211 17.05 0.98 -23.97
C SER A 211 16.36 -0.40 -23.82
N ASN A 212 16.86 -1.44 -24.50
CA ASN A 212 16.33 -2.79 -24.37
C ASN A 212 16.47 -3.35 -22.93
N MET A 213 17.52 -2.95 -22.21
CA MET A 213 17.70 -3.32 -20.80
C MET A 213 16.60 -2.70 -19.93
N ILE A 214 16.28 -1.41 -20.15
CA ILE A 214 15.17 -0.71 -19.47
C ILE A 214 13.83 -1.39 -19.78
N VAL A 215 13.55 -1.68 -21.06
CA VAL A 215 12.33 -2.38 -21.48
C VAL A 215 12.21 -3.76 -20.80
N THR A 216 13.33 -4.46 -20.65
CA THR A 216 13.36 -5.76 -19.97
C THR A 216 12.97 -5.64 -18.50
N VAL A 217 13.48 -4.64 -17.78
CA VAL A 217 13.10 -4.40 -16.38
C VAL A 217 11.64 -3.96 -16.29
N ASN A 218 11.19 -3.06 -17.16
CA ASN A 218 9.78 -2.63 -17.21
C ASN A 218 8.82 -3.80 -17.42
N ARG A 219 9.15 -4.75 -18.30
CA ARG A 219 8.36 -5.96 -18.51
C ARG A 219 8.31 -6.83 -17.24
N ARG A 220 9.45 -6.97 -16.54
CA ARG A 220 9.52 -7.72 -15.27
C ARG A 220 8.70 -7.04 -14.17
N PHE A 221 8.76 -5.72 -14.10
CA PHE A 221 7.97 -4.92 -13.17
C PHE A 221 6.48 -5.10 -13.44
N ARG A 222 6.02 -4.93 -14.68
CA ARG A 222 4.63 -5.19 -15.07
C ARG A 222 4.19 -6.61 -14.73
N ALA A 223 5.00 -7.62 -15.05
CA ALA A 223 4.69 -9.00 -14.71
C ALA A 223 4.60 -9.26 -13.19
N ALA A 224 5.47 -8.62 -12.40
CA ALA A 224 5.44 -8.72 -10.94
C ALA A 224 4.17 -8.06 -10.38
N LEU A 225 3.84 -6.86 -10.86
CA LEU A 225 2.64 -6.12 -10.49
C LEU A 225 1.37 -6.88 -10.87
N THR A 226 1.24 -7.30 -12.14
CA THR A 226 0.10 -8.10 -12.63
C THR A 226 -0.07 -9.37 -11.80
N ARG A 227 1.01 -10.07 -11.43
CA ARG A 227 0.90 -11.27 -10.59
C ARG A 227 0.46 -10.96 -9.16
N ARG A 228 0.88 -9.83 -8.58
CA ARG A 228 0.39 -9.40 -7.25
C ARG A 228 -1.09 -9.04 -7.31
N ILE A 229 -1.50 -8.29 -8.33
CA ILE A 229 -2.90 -7.91 -8.54
C ILE A 229 -3.76 -9.14 -8.84
N ARG A 230 -3.34 -10.04 -9.74
CA ARG A 230 -4.06 -11.30 -10.07
C ARG A 230 -4.29 -12.22 -8.89
N ARG A 231 -3.32 -12.31 -7.97
CA ARG A 231 -3.47 -13.09 -6.73
C ARG A 231 -4.46 -12.47 -5.75
N SER A 232 -5.05 -11.33 -6.09
CA SER A 232 -5.76 -10.48 -5.15
C SER A 232 -7.15 -10.05 -5.62
N VAL A 233 -7.43 -10.22 -6.93
CA VAL A 233 -8.72 -9.97 -7.57
C VAL A 233 -9.54 -11.26 -7.66
N VAL A 234 -10.86 -11.11 -7.71
CA VAL A 234 -11.78 -12.25 -7.88
C VAL A 234 -11.95 -12.58 -9.37
N GLN A 235 -11.83 -11.59 -10.27
CA GLN A 235 -11.96 -11.75 -11.72
C GLN A 235 -10.79 -11.11 -12.47
N ASP A 236 -10.45 -11.64 -13.65
CA ASP A 236 -9.34 -11.14 -14.48
C ASP A 236 -9.57 -9.72 -15.04
N CYS A 237 -10.84 -9.28 -15.18
CA CYS A 237 -11.18 -7.92 -15.60
C CYS A 237 -10.74 -6.85 -14.59
N ASP A 238 -10.69 -7.20 -13.30
CA ASP A 238 -10.35 -6.28 -12.21
C ASP A 238 -8.85 -5.89 -12.24
N VAL A 239 -8.02 -6.55 -13.04
CA VAL A 239 -6.56 -6.32 -13.08
C VAL A 239 -6.20 -4.97 -13.69
N ASP A 240 -6.87 -4.60 -14.79
CA ASP A 240 -6.57 -3.36 -15.52
C ASP A 240 -7.06 -2.14 -14.74
N GLU A 241 -8.19 -2.25 -14.04
CA GLU A 241 -8.76 -1.19 -13.21
C GLU A 241 -7.89 -0.91 -11.97
N GLU A 242 -7.38 -1.95 -11.31
CA GLU A 242 -6.43 -1.81 -10.20
C GLU A 242 -5.12 -1.14 -10.64
N PHE A 243 -4.65 -1.45 -11.85
CA PHE A 243 -3.49 -0.80 -12.41
C PHE A 243 -3.76 0.69 -12.64
N GLN A 244 -4.90 1.05 -13.21
CA GLN A 244 -5.28 2.46 -13.41
C GLN A 244 -5.40 3.21 -12.09
N GLU A 245 -5.99 2.61 -11.06
CA GLU A 245 -6.10 3.27 -9.76
C GLU A 245 -4.73 3.51 -9.12
N LEU A 246 -3.81 2.55 -9.20
CA LEU A 246 -2.43 2.76 -8.73
C LEU A 246 -1.79 3.93 -9.46
N VAL A 247 -1.97 4.02 -10.78
CA VAL A 247 -1.50 5.14 -11.59
C VAL A 247 -2.15 6.45 -11.13
N GLU A 248 -3.46 6.48 -10.86
CA GLU A 248 -4.16 7.68 -10.38
C GLU A 248 -3.68 8.13 -8.99
N ILE A 249 -3.43 7.20 -8.07
CA ILE A 249 -2.88 7.49 -6.74
C ILE A 249 -1.51 8.17 -6.87
N PHE A 250 -0.64 7.63 -7.74
CA PHE A 250 0.68 8.21 -7.96
C PHE A 250 0.63 9.49 -8.79
N ALA A 251 -0.28 9.62 -9.75
CA ALA A 251 -0.45 10.84 -10.55
C ALA A 251 -0.86 12.02 -9.66
N LYS A 252 -1.80 11.79 -8.72
CA LYS A 252 -2.13 12.78 -7.69
C LYS A 252 -0.92 13.14 -6.82
N GLY A 253 -0.04 12.16 -6.57
CA GLY A 253 1.18 12.34 -5.78
C GLY A 253 2.30 13.08 -6.49
N SER A 254 2.39 12.89 -7.80
CA SER A 254 3.46 13.38 -8.68
C SER A 254 3.11 14.67 -9.42
N ALA A 255 1.84 15.12 -9.38
CA ALA A 255 1.42 16.40 -9.95
C ALA A 255 1.94 17.56 -9.07
N ARG A 256 3.26 17.73 -9.00
CA ARG A 256 3.99 18.87 -8.44
C ARG A 256 5.34 19.00 -9.14
#